data_AF-A0A1H6JER8-F1
#
_entry.id   AF-A0A1H6JER8-F1
#
_cell.length_a   1.000
_cell.length_b   1.000
_cell.length_c   1.000
_cell.angle_alpha   90.00
_cell.angle_beta   90.00
_cell.angle_gamma   90.00
#
_symmetry.space_group_name_H-M   'P 1'
#
loop_
_entity.id
_entity.type
_entity.pdbx_description
1 polymer ?
#
loop_
_entity_poly.entity_id
_entity_poly.type
_entity_poly.pdbx_seq_one_letter_code
_entity_poly.pdbx_strand_id
1 'polypeptide(L)'
;WVEFASDEVSIRKTKNIAQGKKFSEMLGTVVKRYHNNQIDSAQVLAELSEIAKEMRLEDYKSEELGLSSEEYAFYSVLKENESTSFLDDNKMKELIRAIVDVIRKNATVDWSKRDDVRAKLRLTVKKILMRYGYPPDLAKLEADKVLVQGESLADIFSTEN
;
A
#
# COMPACT_ATOMS: atom_id res chain seq x y z
N TRP A 1 -20.01 -8.80 -13.04
CA TRP A 1 -18.70 -9.40 -13.39
C TRP A 1 -17.58 -8.38 -13.33
N VAL A 2 -17.59 -7.33 -14.17
CA VAL A 2 -16.68 -6.18 -14.00
C VAL A 2 -16.89 -5.48 -12.65
N GLU A 3 -18.15 -5.42 -12.20
CA GLU A 3 -18.54 -4.85 -10.90
C GLU A 3 -17.89 -5.57 -9.72
N PHE A 4 -17.87 -6.92 -9.71
CA PHE A 4 -17.21 -7.71 -8.67
C PHE A 4 -15.69 -7.51 -8.64
N ALA A 5 -15.04 -7.48 -9.81
CA ALA A 5 -13.61 -7.19 -9.91
C ALA A 5 -13.27 -5.76 -9.46
N SER A 6 -14.16 -4.80 -9.74
CA SER A 6 -14.05 -3.42 -9.28
C SER A 6 -14.19 -3.32 -7.77
N ASP A 7 -15.14 -4.04 -7.17
CA ASP A 7 -15.36 -4.08 -5.73
C ASP A 7 -14.15 -4.66 -4.99
N GLU A 8 -13.57 -5.75 -5.50
CA GLU A 8 -12.39 -6.38 -4.91
C GLU A 8 -11.15 -5.47 -4.97
N VAL A 9 -10.98 -4.72 -6.07
CA VAL A 9 -9.92 -3.69 -6.18
C VAL A 9 -10.20 -2.49 -5.27
N SER A 10 -11.45 -2.09 -5.07
CA SER A 10 -11.82 -1.03 -4.12
C SER A 10 -11.48 -1.40 -2.67
N ILE A 11 -11.76 -2.64 -2.26
CA ILE A 11 -11.41 -3.14 -0.92
C ILE A 11 -9.88 -3.18 -0.75
N ARG A 12 -9.14 -3.53 -1.80
CA ARG A 12 -7.67 -3.51 -1.74
C ARG A 12 -7.09 -2.10 -1.78
N LYS A 13 -7.69 -1.15 -2.50
CA LYS A 13 -7.28 0.26 -2.46
C LYS A 13 -7.27 0.82 -1.04
N THR A 14 -8.24 0.42 -0.23
CA THR A 14 -8.34 0.84 1.17
C THR A 14 -7.26 0.18 2.05
N LYS A 15 -6.89 -1.06 1.76
CA LYS A 15 -5.85 -1.80 2.50
C LYS A 15 -4.42 -1.49 2.06
N ASN A 16 -4.17 -1.34 0.77
CA ASN A 16 -2.86 -1.11 0.17
C ASN A 16 -3.00 -0.17 -1.04
N ILE A 17 -2.56 1.07 -0.87
CA ILE A 17 -2.72 2.12 -1.89
C ILE A 17 -1.86 1.81 -3.12
N ALA A 18 -0.64 1.29 -2.93
CA ALA A 18 0.26 0.98 -4.05
C ALA A 18 -0.31 -0.14 -4.94
N GLN A 19 -0.71 -1.25 -4.33
CA GLN A 19 -1.35 -2.36 -5.05
C GLN A 19 -2.70 -1.94 -5.64
N GLY A 20 -3.53 -1.25 -4.87
CA GLY A 20 -4.84 -0.80 -5.32
C GLY A 20 -4.76 0.15 -6.51
N LYS A 21 -3.76 1.03 -6.55
CA LYS A 21 -3.49 1.89 -7.71
C LYS A 21 -3.07 1.06 -8.93
N LYS A 22 -2.08 0.18 -8.77
CA LYS A 22 -1.61 -0.73 -9.85
C LYS A 22 -2.76 -1.53 -10.46
N PHE A 23 -3.53 -2.24 -9.64
CA PHE A 23 -4.63 -3.08 -10.13
C PHE A 23 -5.78 -2.25 -10.72
N SER A 24 -6.05 -1.06 -10.18
CA SER A 24 -7.03 -0.14 -10.77
C SER A 24 -6.61 0.38 -12.14
N GLU A 25 -5.33 0.67 -12.34
CA GLU A 25 -4.81 1.09 -13.64
C GLU A 25 -4.87 -0.07 -14.66
N MET A 26 -4.54 -1.29 -14.23
CA MET A 26 -4.68 -2.49 -15.05
C MET A 26 -6.14 -2.71 -15.47
N LEU A 27 -7.07 -2.73 -14.52
CA LEU A 27 -8.52 -2.84 -14.80
C LEU A 27 -9.01 -1.73 -15.73
N GLY A 28 -8.64 -0.48 -15.46
CA GLY A 28 -9.01 0.66 -16.31
C GLY A 28 -8.49 0.51 -17.74
N THR A 29 -7.32 -0.11 -17.91
CA THR A 29 -6.74 -0.39 -19.23
C THR A 29 -7.52 -1.49 -19.95
N VAL A 30 -7.86 -2.59 -19.27
CA VAL A 30 -8.69 -3.67 -19.84
C VAL A 30 -10.03 -3.12 -20.30
N VAL A 31 -10.71 -2.34 -19.45
CA VAL A 31 -12.01 -1.74 -19.76
C VAL A 31 -11.91 -0.79 -20.95
N LYS A 32 -10.88 0.05 -21.03
CA LYS A 32 -10.64 0.94 -22.17
C LYS A 32 -10.42 0.16 -23.46
N ARG A 33 -9.59 -0.89 -23.43
CA ARG A 33 -9.33 -1.72 -24.62
C ARG A 33 -10.61 -2.42 -25.09
N TYR A 34 -11.43 -2.92 -24.16
CA TYR A 34 -12.72 -3.52 -24.48
C TYR A 34 -13.67 -2.50 -25.12
N HIS A 35 -13.79 -1.31 -24.53
CA HIS A 35 -14.66 -0.24 -25.06
C HIS A 35 -14.22 0.26 -26.44
N ASN A 36 -12.92 0.22 -26.71
CA ASN A 36 -12.34 0.57 -28.00
C ASN A 36 -12.37 -0.61 -29.01
N ASN A 37 -13.06 -1.72 -28.71
CA ASN A 37 -13.10 -2.95 -29.51
C ASN A 37 -11.71 -3.50 -29.88
N GLN A 38 -10.69 -3.21 -29.06
CA GLN A 38 -9.32 -3.71 -29.26
C GLN A 38 -9.15 -5.13 -28.73
N ILE A 39 -10.01 -5.55 -27.81
CA ILE A 39 -10.08 -6.89 -27.24
C ILE A 39 -11.53 -7.37 -27.19
N ASP A 40 -11.73 -8.66 -27.34
CA ASP A 40 -13.05 -9.30 -27.24
C ASP A 40 -13.38 -9.74 -25.80
N SER A 41 -14.61 -10.25 -25.60
CA SER A 41 -15.08 -10.68 -24.29
C SER A 41 -14.28 -11.84 -23.68
N ALA A 42 -13.73 -12.74 -24.50
CA ALA A 42 -12.91 -13.86 -24.02
C ALA A 42 -11.53 -13.37 -23.58
N GLN A 43 -10.95 -12.41 -24.31
CA GLN A 43 -9.68 -11.76 -23.96
C GLN A 43 -9.82 -10.92 -22.69
N VAL A 44 -10.92 -10.18 -22.52
CA VAL A 44 -11.21 -9.49 -21.25
C VAL A 44 -11.23 -10.47 -20.08
N LEU A 45 -11.91 -11.61 -20.23
CA LEU A 45 -11.97 -12.62 -19.17
C LEU A 45 -10.58 -13.15 -18.81
N ALA A 46 -9.74 -13.41 -19.81
CA ALA A 46 -8.36 -13.85 -19.60
C ALA A 46 -7.54 -12.79 -18.85
N GLU A 47 -7.62 -11.52 -19.26
CA GLU A 47 -6.91 -10.43 -18.59
C GLU A 47 -7.38 -10.20 -17.15
N LEU A 48 -8.69 -10.28 -16.90
CA LEU A 48 -9.25 -10.21 -15.55
C LEU A 48 -8.78 -11.40 -14.69
N SER A 49 -8.70 -12.61 -15.27
CA SER A 49 -8.18 -13.78 -14.57
C SER A 49 -6.70 -13.63 -14.23
N GLU A 50 -5.89 -12.99 -15.08
CA GLU A 50 -4.48 -12.71 -14.78
C GLU A 50 -4.33 -11.69 -13.67
N ILE A 51 -5.13 -10.62 -13.68
CA ILE A 51 -5.18 -9.64 -12.58
C ILE A 51 -5.50 -10.34 -11.25
N ALA A 52 -6.52 -11.21 -11.24
CA ALA A 52 -6.90 -11.97 -10.04
C ALA A 52 -5.81 -12.93 -9.55
N LYS A 53 -5.03 -13.55 -10.46
CA LYS A 53 -3.88 -14.39 -10.09
C LYS A 53 -2.75 -13.56 -9.49
N GLU A 54 -2.45 -12.41 -10.09
CA GLU A 54 -1.40 -11.51 -9.58
C GLU A 54 -1.74 -10.99 -8.19
N MET A 55 -3.01 -10.69 -7.93
CA MET A 55 -3.52 -10.35 -6.60
C MET A 55 -3.26 -11.46 -5.57
N ARG A 56 -3.52 -12.73 -5.93
CA ARG A 56 -3.26 -13.88 -5.04
C ARG A 56 -1.76 -14.11 -4.80
N LEU A 57 -0.93 -13.91 -5.83
CA LEU A 57 0.52 -14.01 -5.69
C LEU A 57 1.08 -12.95 -4.74
N GLU A 58 0.54 -11.74 -4.79
CA GLU A 58 0.89 -10.68 -3.85
C GLU A 58 0.47 -11.02 -2.41
N ASP A 59 -0.68 -11.65 -2.21
CA ASP A 59 -1.09 -12.15 -0.88
C ASP A 59 -0.13 -13.23 -0.38
N TYR A 60 0.23 -14.18 -1.23
CA TYR A 60 1.18 -15.24 -0.88
C TYR A 60 2.57 -14.68 -0.51
N LYS A 61 3.05 -13.66 -1.21
CA LYS A 61 4.30 -12.97 -0.85
C LYS A 61 4.23 -12.32 0.53
N SER A 62 3.06 -11.78 0.90
CA SER A 62 2.88 -11.21 2.25
C SER A 62 3.05 -12.27 3.34
N GLU A 63 2.48 -13.46 3.12
CA GLU A 63 2.62 -14.62 4.02
C GLU A 63 4.05 -15.16 4.05
N GLU A 64 4.71 -15.29 2.90
CA GLU A 64 6.09 -15.76 2.78
C GLU A 64 7.07 -14.82 3.49
N LEU A 65 6.81 -13.52 3.45
CA LEU A 65 7.60 -12.52 4.18
C LEU A 65 7.27 -12.49 5.68
N GLY A 66 6.22 -13.19 6.14
CA GLY A 66 5.77 -13.17 7.53
C GLY A 66 5.32 -11.77 7.96
N LEU A 67 4.74 -11.01 7.04
CA LEU A 67 4.22 -9.67 7.26
C LEU A 67 2.70 -9.73 7.34
N SER A 68 2.10 -8.97 8.26
CA SER A 68 0.65 -8.78 8.26
C SER A 68 0.21 -8.01 6.99
N SER A 69 -1.08 -8.05 6.66
CA SER A 69 -1.61 -7.31 5.50
C SER A 69 -1.31 -5.81 5.59
N GLU A 70 -1.31 -5.24 6.79
CA GLU A 70 -0.98 -3.83 7.01
C GLU A 70 0.52 -3.58 6.80
N GLU A 71 1.37 -4.42 7.39
CA GLU A 71 2.82 -4.33 7.24
C GLU A 71 3.23 -4.46 5.76
N TYR A 72 2.62 -5.39 5.04
CA TYR A 72 2.88 -5.59 3.62
C TYR A 72 2.44 -4.38 2.77
N ALA A 73 1.37 -3.70 3.18
CA ALA A 73 0.96 -2.46 2.53
C ALA A 73 2.05 -1.38 2.63
N PHE A 74 2.59 -1.14 3.82
CA PHE A 74 3.73 -0.22 3.99
C PHE A 74 4.99 -0.69 3.25
N TYR A 75 5.27 -1.99 3.26
CA TYR A 75 6.40 -2.57 2.54
C TYR A 75 6.32 -2.29 1.04
N SER A 76 5.15 -2.52 0.44
CA SER A 76 4.94 -2.31 -1.00
C SER A 76 5.06 -0.84 -1.41
N VAL A 77 4.56 0.09 -0.59
CA VAL A 77 4.68 1.55 -0.81
C VAL A 77 6.14 2.00 -0.79
N LEU A 78 6.95 1.52 0.16
CA LEU A 78 8.37 1.85 0.23
C LEU A 78 9.18 1.18 -0.89
N LYS A 79 8.78 -0.02 -1.32
CA LYS A 79 9.48 -0.80 -2.37
C LYS A 79 9.29 -0.26 -3.78
N GLU A 80 8.23 0.52 -4.03
CA GLU A 80 7.92 1.08 -5.36
C GLU A 80 9.01 2.01 -5.92
N ASN A 81 9.82 2.65 -5.06
CA ASN A 81 10.66 3.78 -5.48
C ASN A 81 12.16 3.46 -5.69
N GLU A 82 12.55 2.18 -5.77
CA GLU A 82 13.95 1.66 -5.81
C GLU A 82 14.87 2.13 -4.64
N SER A 83 14.34 3.03 -3.82
CA SER A 83 14.86 3.72 -2.65
C SER A 83 15.15 2.79 -1.49
N THR A 84 14.88 1.51 -1.67
CA THR A 84 14.88 0.44 -0.67
C THR A 84 15.86 -0.66 -1.03
N SER A 85 16.39 -0.67 -2.26
CA SER A 85 17.31 -1.70 -2.76
C SER A 85 18.63 -1.77 -2.00
N PHE A 86 18.93 -0.79 -1.13
CA PHE A 86 20.11 -0.79 -0.26
C PHE A 86 19.86 -1.37 1.14
N LEU A 87 18.60 -1.67 1.52
CA LEU A 87 18.28 -2.33 2.78
C LEU A 87 18.16 -3.84 2.60
N ASP A 88 18.77 -4.60 3.50
CA ASP A 88 18.44 -6.01 3.68
C ASP A 88 16.96 -6.19 4.05
N ASP A 89 16.31 -7.24 3.54
CA ASP A 89 14.91 -7.53 3.82
C ASP A 89 14.61 -7.61 5.34
N ASN A 90 15.55 -8.07 6.16
CA ASN A 90 15.38 -8.10 7.62
C ASN A 90 15.28 -6.70 8.24
N LYS A 91 16.14 -5.76 7.84
CA LYS A 91 16.09 -4.37 8.31
C LYS A 91 14.85 -3.66 7.79
N MET A 92 14.39 -4.02 6.60
CA MET A 92 13.14 -3.50 6.05
C MET A 92 11.96 -3.94 6.92
N LYS A 93 11.87 -5.22 7.27
CA LYS A 93 10.80 -5.73 8.13
C LYS A 93 10.77 -5.03 9.49
N GLU A 94 11.94 -4.79 10.09
CA GLU A 94 12.03 -4.02 11.35
C GLU A 94 11.56 -2.57 11.19
N LEU A 95 11.99 -1.90 10.12
CA LEU A 95 11.55 -0.54 9.79
C LEU A 95 10.03 -0.46 9.64
N ILE A 96 9.45 -1.40 8.89
CA ILE A 96 8.01 -1.50 8.67
C ILE A 96 7.27 -1.71 9.98
N ARG A 97 7.70 -2.67 10.82
CA ARG A 97 7.13 -2.91 12.15
C ARG A 97 7.16 -1.66 13.02
N ALA A 98 8.29 -0.97 13.06
CA ALA A 98 8.44 0.27 13.83
C ALA A 98 7.48 1.38 13.34
N ILE A 99 7.30 1.52 12.02
CA ILE A 99 6.36 2.48 11.43
C ILE A 99 4.92 2.11 11.79
N VAL A 100 4.53 0.84 11.60
CA VAL A 100 3.18 0.33 11.91
C VAL A 100 2.86 0.52 13.40
N ASP A 101 3.80 0.21 14.30
CA ASP A 101 3.63 0.41 15.73
C ASP A 101 3.41 1.88 16.10
N VAL A 102 4.16 2.79 15.47
CA VAL A 102 4.00 4.23 15.69
C VAL A 102 2.63 4.69 15.20
N ILE A 103 2.20 4.24 14.02
CA ILE A 103 0.89 4.59 13.46
C ILE A 103 -0.22 4.00 14.32
N ARG A 104 -0.16 2.71 14.69
CA ARG A 104 -1.16 2.03 15.53
C ARG A 104 -1.33 2.70 16.89
N LYS A 105 -0.23 3.10 17.55
CA LYS A 105 -0.29 3.84 18.82
C LYS A 105 -0.94 5.21 18.71
N ASN A 106 -0.93 5.83 17.52
CA ASN A 106 -1.56 7.11 17.28
C ASN A 106 -2.94 6.97 16.60
N ALA A 107 -3.25 5.82 15.98
CA ALA A 107 -4.50 5.51 15.26
C ALA A 107 -5.73 5.51 16.16
N THR A 108 -5.57 5.21 17.46
CA THR A 108 -6.65 5.35 18.47
C THR A 108 -7.15 6.78 18.65
N VAL A 109 -6.37 7.77 18.24
CA VAL A 109 -6.80 9.16 18.16
C VAL A 109 -7.10 9.42 16.69
N ASP A 110 -8.22 10.06 16.36
CA ASP A 110 -8.65 10.41 15.00
C ASP A 110 -7.66 11.42 14.34
N TRP A 111 -6.42 10.98 14.12
CA TRP A 111 -5.24 11.81 13.84
C TRP A 111 -5.22 12.31 12.41
N SER A 112 -5.96 11.65 11.51
CA SER A 112 -6.21 12.10 10.14
C SER A 112 -6.87 13.48 10.09
N LYS A 113 -7.65 13.84 11.13
CA LYS A 113 -8.34 15.14 11.25
C LYS A 113 -7.54 16.19 12.03
N ARG A 114 -6.34 15.83 12.52
CA ARG A 114 -5.52 16.66 13.41
C ARG A 114 -4.15 16.94 12.80
N ASP A 115 -4.02 18.13 12.21
CA ASP A 115 -2.77 18.57 11.56
C ASP A 115 -1.55 18.57 12.50
N ASP A 116 -1.76 18.82 13.80
CA ASP A 116 -0.71 18.80 14.82
C ASP A 116 -0.15 17.39 15.05
N VAL A 117 -1.02 16.38 15.13
CA VAL A 117 -0.63 14.98 15.29
C VAL A 117 -0.01 14.43 14.00
N ARG A 118 -0.59 14.78 12.84
CA ARG A 118 -0.07 14.41 11.52
C ARG A 118 1.35 14.94 11.28
N ALA A 119 1.62 16.20 11.60
CA ALA A 119 2.94 16.80 11.49
C ALA A 119 3.97 16.10 12.40
N LYS A 120 3.55 15.73 13.62
CA LYS A 120 4.39 15.01 14.58
C LYS A 120 4.71 13.58 14.13
N LEU A 121 3.72 12.88 13.56
CA LEU A 121 3.90 11.56 12.94
C LEU A 121 4.86 11.64 11.76
N ARG A 122 4.69 12.63 10.88
CA ARG A 122 5.61 12.87 9.75
C ARG A 122 7.06 13.00 10.19
N LEU A 123 7.29 13.79 11.23
CA LEU A 123 8.64 14.00 11.77
C LEU A 123 9.19 12.71 12.38
N THR A 124 8.34 11.94 13.05
CA THR A 124 8.71 10.65 13.67
C THR A 124 9.09 9.63 12.61
N VAL A 125 8.23 9.42 11.61
CA VAL A 125 8.48 8.51 10.48
C VAL A 125 9.73 8.93 9.71
N LYS A 126 9.90 10.23 9.43
CA LYS A 126 11.12 10.76 8.79
C LYS A 126 12.38 10.41 9.60
N LYS A 127 12.36 10.60 10.93
CA LYS A 127 13.50 10.25 11.80
C LYS A 127 13.80 8.76 11.77
N ILE A 128 12.77 7.91 11.74
CA ILE A 128 12.94 6.46 11.63
C ILE A 128 13.60 6.14 10.29
N LEU A 129 13.06 6.60 9.16
CA LEU A 129 13.66 6.39 7.83
C LEU A 129 15.13 6.84 7.77
N MET A 130 15.45 8.01 8.30
CA MET A 130 16.84 8.51 8.37
C MET A 130 17.75 7.60 9.21
N ARG A 131 17.24 7.02 10.31
CA ARG A 131 18.01 6.09 11.16
C ARG A 131 18.37 4.79 10.43
N TYR A 132 17.53 4.39 9.47
CA TYR A 132 17.74 3.21 8.64
C TYR A 132 18.54 3.50 7.35
N GLY A 133 19.04 4.72 7.16
CA GLY A 133 19.97 5.06 6.07
C GLY A 133 19.38 5.84 4.91
N TYR A 134 18.12 6.29 5.00
CA TYR A 134 17.50 7.10 3.94
C TYR A 134 18.09 8.52 3.92
N PRO A 135 18.46 9.04 2.74
CA PRO A 135 18.86 10.44 2.61
C PRO A 135 17.68 11.37 2.98
N PRO A 136 17.96 12.57 3.53
CA PRO A 136 16.93 13.44 4.11
C PRO A 136 15.80 13.83 3.15
N ASP A 137 16.11 13.96 1.86
CA ASP A 137 15.17 14.31 0.81
C ASP A 137 14.22 13.15 0.50
N LEU A 138 14.78 11.95 0.38
CA LEU A 138 14.04 10.71 0.13
C LEU A 138 13.19 10.33 1.36
N ALA A 139 13.76 10.44 2.56
CA ALA A 139 13.06 10.18 3.81
C ALA A 139 11.84 11.10 3.99
N LYS A 140 11.88 12.34 3.49
CA LYS A 140 10.73 13.24 3.53
C LYS A 140 9.62 12.76 2.59
N LEU A 141 9.98 12.37 1.36
CA LEU A 141 9.03 11.89 0.36
C LEU A 141 8.37 10.57 0.79
N GLU A 142 9.16 9.63 1.29
CA GLU A 142 8.67 8.33 1.77
C GLU A 142 7.83 8.47 3.06
N ALA A 143 8.19 9.39 3.96
CA ALA A 143 7.37 9.67 5.14
C ALA A 143 5.97 10.17 4.78
N ASP A 144 5.83 10.96 3.71
CA ASP A 144 4.52 11.43 3.24
C ASP A 144 3.66 10.28 2.72
N LYS A 145 4.25 9.39 1.90
CA LYS A 145 3.53 8.22 1.36
C LYS A 145 3.10 7.28 2.47
N VAL A 146 3.98 7.04 3.45
CA VAL A 146 3.68 6.22 4.63
C VAL A 146 2.51 6.83 5.42
N LEU A 147 2.47 8.15 5.60
CA LEU A 147 1.34 8.81 6.25
C LEU A 147 0.03 8.62 5.48
N VAL A 148 0.05 8.80 4.16
CA VAL A 148 -1.13 8.60 3.31
C VAL A 148 -1.61 7.14 3.39
N GLN A 149 -0.68 6.17 3.40
CA GLN A 149 -1.00 4.76 3.63
C GLN A 149 -1.59 4.51 5.02
N GLY A 150 -1.04 5.17 6.05
CA GLY A 150 -1.56 5.12 7.42
C GLY A 150 -2.96 5.73 7.55
N GLU A 151 -3.28 6.80 6.83
CA GLU A 151 -4.62 7.41 6.80
C GLU A 151 -5.65 6.45 6.20
N SER A 152 -5.33 5.78 5.08
CA SER A 152 -6.23 4.78 4.47
C SER A 152 -6.47 3.57 5.36
N LEU A 153 -5.47 3.19 6.17
CA LEU A 153 -5.60 2.12 7.15
C LEU A 153 -6.24 2.59 8.47
N ALA A 154 -6.27 3.89 8.76
CA ALA A 154 -6.84 4.41 10.01
C ALA A 154 -8.33 4.12 10.14
N ASP A 155 -9.08 4.14 9.03
CA ASP A 155 -10.50 3.75 8.99
C ASP A 155 -10.68 2.25 9.33
N ILE A 156 -9.73 1.40 8.90
CA ILE A 156 -9.73 -0.03 9.21
C ILE A 156 -9.37 -0.27 10.68
N PHE A 157 -8.29 0.37 11.17
CA PHE A 157 -7.87 0.27 12.57
C PHE A 157 -8.91 0.82 13.56
N SER A 158 -9.69 1.83 13.16
CA SER A 158 -10.77 2.38 13.98
C SER A 158 -12.00 1.46 14.05
N THR A 159 -12.14 0.53 13.11
CA THR A 159 -13.26 -0.42 13.06
C THR A 159 -12.98 -1.69 13.87
N GLU A 160 -11.72 -1.99 14.21
CA GLU A 160 -11.29 -3.14 15.03
C GLU A 160 -11.26 -2.89 16.55
N ASN A 161 -11.68 -1.71 17.02
CA ASN A 161 -11.70 -1.33 18.45
C ASN A 161 -13.10 -1.30 19.05
#